data_AF-A0A1I7GV17-F1
#
_entry.id   AF-A0A1I7GV17-F1
#
_cell.length_a   1.000
_cell.length_b   1.000
_cell.length_c   1.000
_cell.angle_alpha   90.00
_cell.angle_beta   90.00
_cell.angle_gamma   90.00
#
_symmetry.space_group_name_H-M   'P 1'
#
loop_
_entity.id
_entity.type
_entity.pdbx_description
1 polymer ?
#
loop_
_entity_poly.entity_id
_entity_poly.type
_entity_poly.pdbx_seq_one_letter_code
_entity_poly.pdbx_strand_id
1 'polypeptide(L)' 'YKSLHKTLRKMGYKGTFKKISMTRWRNSLSPLVCMALPNKWFDEIKLFDMSKVETAVLHYYKE' A
#
# COMPACT_ATOMS: atom_id res chain seq x y z
N TYR A 1 -0.25 -14.49 6.36
CA TYR A 1 -0.74 -13.77 7.56
C TYR A 1 0.35 -13.62 8.62
N LYS A 2 1.11 -14.67 8.99
CA LYS A 2 2.11 -14.59 10.07
C LYS A 2 3.17 -13.51 9.84
N SER A 3 3.71 -13.42 8.63
CA SER A 3 4.66 -12.38 8.23
C SER A 3 4.10 -10.97 8.42
N LEU A 4 2.89 -10.71 7.90
CA LEU A 4 2.19 -9.43 8.06
C LEU A 4 2.02 -9.05 9.53
N HIS A 5 1.53 -9.99 10.36
CA HIS A 5 1.36 -9.73 11.79
C HIS A 5 2.69 -9.43 12.47
N LYS A 6 3.77 -10.13 12.11
CA LYS A 6 5.13 -9.86 12.62
C LYS A 6 5.59 -8.45 12.21
N THR A 7 5.36 -8.02 10.97
CA THR A 7 5.70 -6.66 10.51
C THR A 7 4.91 -5.61 11.29
N LEU A 8 3.60 -5.78 11.45
CA LEU A 8 2.76 -4.86 12.22
C LEU A 8 3.22 -4.75 13.68
N ARG A 9 3.64 -5.86 14.30
CA ARG A 9 4.22 -5.85 15.64
C ARG A 9 5.54 -5.11 15.72
N LYS A 10 6.43 -5.28 14.73
CA LYS A 10 7.70 -4.53 14.65
C LYS A 10 7.48 -3.03 14.52
N MET A 11 6.42 -2.63 13.81
CA MET A 11 6.00 -1.23 13.69
C MET A 11 5.31 -0.70 14.96
N GLY A 12 5.14 -1.51 16.00
CA GLY A 12 4.57 -1.10 17.28
C GLY A 12 3.05 -1.19 17.37
N TYR A 13 2.36 -1.69 16.34
CA TYR A 13 0.89 -1.81 16.36
C TYR A 13 0.43 -2.89 17.35
N LYS A 14 -0.51 -2.52 18.23
CA LYS A 14 -1.09 -3.37 19.28
C LYS A 14 -2.52 -3.81 18.89
N GLY A 15 -3.04 -4.84 19.56
CA GLY A 15 -4.40 -5.36 19.33
C GLY A 15 -4.47 -6.67 18.54
N THR A 16 -5.67 -7.16 18.28
CA THR A 16 -5.93 -8.41 17.55
C THR A 16 -6.04 -8.14 16.06
N PHE A 17 -5.23 -8.83 15.25
CA PHE A 17 -5.25 -8.69 13.80
C PHE A 17 -6.02 -9.83 13.16
N LYS A 18 -6.94 -9.50 12.25
CA LYS A 18 -7.64 -10.53 11.47
C LYS A 18 -6.66 -11.31 10.60
N LYS A 19 -6.88 -12.61 10.50
CA LYS A 19 -6.07 -13.51 9.68
C LYS A 19 -6.50 -13.36 8.22
N ILE A 20 -5.62 -12.81 7.39
CA ILE A 20 -5.87 -12.64 5.95
C ILE A 20 -4.87 -13.44 5.11
N SER A 21 -5.34 -14.00 3.98
CA SER A 21 -4.43 -14.64 3.03
C SER A 21 -3.60 -13.57 2.32
N MET A 22 -2.27 -13.68 2.36
CA MET A 22 -1.39 -12.71 1.70
C MET A 22 -1.28 -12.93 0.19
N THR A 23 -1.75 -14.06 -0.33
CA THR A 23 -1.65 -14.41 -1.75
C THR A 23 -2.87 -13.99 -2.57
N ARG A 24 -4.01 -13.70 -1.91
CA ARG A 24 -5.23 -13.32 -2.62
C ARG A 24 -5.19 -11.83 -2.94
N TRP A 25 -5.39 -11.48 -4.21
CA TRP A 25 -5.41 -10.10 -4.69
C TRP A 25 -6.37 -9.21 -3.90
N ARG A 26 -7.60 -9.67 -3.63
CA ARG A 26 -8.60 -8.91 -2.86
C ARG A 26 -8.09 -8.38 -1.51
N ASN A 27 -7.09 -9.04 -0.90
CA ASN A 27 -6.55 -8.63 0.40
C ASN A 27 -5.48 -7.54 0.30
N SER A 28 -5.01 -7.16 -0.90
CA SER A 28 -4.09 -6.04 -1.08
C SER A 28 -4.70 -4.72 -0.60
N LEU A 29 -6.01 -4.55 -0.78
CA LEU A 29 -6.80 -3.40 -0.31
C LEU A 29 -7.18 -3.49 1.18
N SER A 30 -6.69 -4.49 1.92
CA SER A 30 -7.04 -4.62 3.34
C SER A 30 -6.35 -3.52 4.17
N PRO A 31 -7.05 -2.93 5.17
CA PRO A 31 -6.45 -1.94 6.06
C PRO A 31 -5.15 -2.42 6.73
N LEU A 32 -5.06 -3.72 7.04
CA LEU A 32 -3.85 -4.32 7.64
C LEU A 32 -2.64 -4.25 6.71
N VAL A 33 -2.85 -4.40 5.40
CA VAL A 33 -1.78 -4.30 4.40
C VAL A 33 -1.39 -2.85 4.20
N CYS A 34 -2.34 -1.93 4.07
CA CYS A 34 -2.07 -0.50 3.95
C CYS A 34 -1.36 0.07 5.19
N MET A 35 -1.68 -0.41 6.40
CA MET A 35 -0.94 -0.05 7.62
C MET A 35 0.50 -0.56 7.63
N ALA A 36 0.74 -1.75 7.05
CA ALA A 36 2.07 -2.33 6.98
C ALA A 36 2.93 -1.75 5.84
N LEU A 37 2.30 -1.16 4.81
CA LEU A 37 2.93 -0.58 3.63
C LEU A 37 2.39 0.84 3.39
N PRO A 38 2.81 1.82 4.21
CA PRO A 38 2.41 3.21 4.02
C PRO A 38 3.04 3.80 2.75
N ASN A 39 2.40 4.81 2.14
CA ASN A 39 2.92 5.48 0.94
C ASN A 39 4.36 5.98 1.10
N LYS A 40 4.71 6.47 2.30
CA LYS A 40 6.07 6.89 2.62
C LYS A 40 7.12 5.79 2.42
N TRP A 41 6.78 4.53 2.73
CA TRP A 41 7.70 3.41 2.50
C TRP A 41 7.95 3.17 1.00
N PHE A 42 6.95 3.41 0.16
CA PHE A 42 7.11 3.33 -1.29
C PHE A 42 8.09 4.41 -1.81
N ASP A 43 8.03 5.63 -1.26
CA ASP A 43 9.02 6.66 -1.56
C ASP A 43 10.44 6.24 -1.11
N GLU A 44 10.57 5.62 0.06
CA GLU A 44 11.87 5.15 0.61
C GLU A 44 12.53 4.09 -0.29
N ILE A 45 11.75 3.19 -0.90
CA ILE A 45 12.27 2.20 -1.86
C ILE A 45 12.44 2.77 -3.27
N LYS A 46 12.28 4.08 -3.44
CA LYS A 46 12.35 4.79 -4.74
C LYS A 46 11.30 4.34 -5.74
N LEU A 47 10.13 3.89 -5.26
CA LEU A 47 8.99 3.67 -6.14
C LEU A 47 8.48 5.04 -6.58
N PHE A 48 8.52 5.26 -7.89
CA PHE A 48 8.12 6.54 -8.46
C PHE A 48 6.59 6.69 -8.46
N ASP A 49 6.11 7.81 -7.93
CA ASP A 49 4.69 8.15 -7.91
C ASP A 49 4.31 8.87 -9.22
N MET A 50 3.57 8.16 -10.06
CA MET A 50 3.10 8.68 -11.35
C MET A 50 2.17 9.89 -11.22
N SER A 51 1.51 10.09 -10.07
CA SER A 51 0.65 11.25 -9.85
C SER A 51 1.42 12.58 -9.77
N LYS A 52 2.73 12.53 -9.49
CA LYS A 52 3.60 13.70 -9.44
C LYS A 52 4.09 14.14 -10.83
N VAL A 53 3.87 13.33 -11.86
CA VAL A 53 4.25 13.71 -13.22
C VAL A 53 3.18 14.64 -13.75
N GLU A 54 3.54 15.91 -13.86
CA GLU A 54 2.83 16.85 -14.72
C GLU A 54 3.13 16.48 -16.17
N THR A 55 2.37 15.52 -16.70
CA THR A 55 2.32 15.31 -18.13
C THR A 55 1.47 16.44 -18.69
N ALA A 56 2.04 17.24 -19.60
CA ALA A 56 1.27 18.14 -20.45
C ALA A 56 0.44 17.29 -21.42
N VAL A 57 -0.50 16.50 -20.90
CA VAL A 57 -1.48 15.78 -21.70
C VAL A 57 -2.38 16.87 -22.26
N LEU A 58 -2.17 17.11 -23.55
CA LEU A 58 -3.02 17.84 -24.45
C LEU A 58 -4.50 17.58 -24.06
N HIS A 59 -5.05 18.52 -23.31
CA HIS A 59 -6.47 18.86 -23.14
C HIS A 59 -7.46 17.78 -23.62
N TYR A 60 -8.22 17.20 -22.68
CA TYR A 60 -9.62 16.80 -22.90
C TYR A 60 -9.98 16.39 -24.34
N TYR A 61 -9.57 15.20 -24.79
CA TYR A 61 -10.20 14.63 -25.99
C TYR A 61 -11.63 14.25 -25.61
N LYS A 62 -12.57 15.13 -25.97
CA LYS A 62 -14.01 14.91 -25.85
C LYS A 62 -14.53 14.72 -27.27
N GLU A 63 -14.81 13.48 -27.64
CA GLU A 63 -15.74 13.16 -28.73
C GLU A 63 -17.19 13.24 -28.22
#